data_AF-A0A239VUJ1-F1
#
_entry.id   AF-A0A239VUJ1-F1
#
_cell.length_a   1.000
_cell.length_b   1.000
_cell.length_c   1.000
_cell.angle_alpha   90.00
_cell.angle_beta   90.00
_cell.angle_gamma   90.00
#
_symmetry.space_group_name_H-M   'P 1'
#
loop_
_entity.id
_entity.type
_entity.pdbx_description
1 polymer ?
#
loop_
_entity_poly.entity_id
_entity_poly.type
_entity_poly.pdbx_seq_one_letter_code
_entity_poly.pdbx_strand_id
1 'polypeptide(L)'
;MSDQTSLSAIAARLQELREQAETVETTAMMSGVRFIVATDWSEASTVLATLRAYAAVFPEEAPVELCFAVPHEPGEADEECAGILIEGLNGSVPASVSVASFEEVSKAPYDSAVVPTGDTSLLITEVGGLITRMFDISRSMPTDGSSLPSGANKGDLDALKKRLEEFSA
;
A
#
# COMPACT_ATOMS: atom_id res chain seq x y z
N MET A 1 -32.87 -18.84 39.61
CA MET A 1 -31.74 -19.67 39.11
C MET A 1 -31.71 -19.60 37.58
N SER A 2 -31.44 -18.42 37.01
CA SER A 2 -31.51 -18.21 35.55
C SER A 2 -30.31 -17.44 34.96
N ASP A 3 -29.36 -16.99 35.77
CA ASP A 3 -28.27 -16.11 35.31
C ASP A 3 -27.00 -16.86 34.88
N GLN A 4 -26.74 -18.05 35.43
CA GLN A 4 -25.53 -18.81 35.09
C GLN A 4 -25.56 -19.39 33.66
N THR A 5 -26.74 -19.71 33.13
CA THR A 5 -26.92 -20.24 31.77
C THR A 5 -26.74 -19.15 30.70
N SER A 6 -26.99 -17.89 31.06
CA SER A 6 -26.83 -16.74 30.15
C SER A 6 -25.36 -16.36 30.00
N LEU A 7 -24.60 -16.37 31.11
CA LEU A 7 -23.19 -16.01 31.10
C LEU A 7 -22.31 -17.06 30.40
N SER A 8 -22.63 -18.35 30.53
CA SER A 8 -21.91 -19.42 29.81
C SER A 8 -22.16 -19.38 28.31
N ALA A 9 -23.38 -19.03 27.88
CA ALA A 9 -23.71 -18.85 26.46
C ALA A 9 -23.00 -17.64 25.84
N ILE A 10 -22.89 -16.53 26.59
CA ILE A 10 -22.15 -15.33 26.16
C ILE A 10 -20.65 -15.63 26.06
N ALA A 11 -20.08 -16.33 27.05
CA ALA A 11 -18.66 -16.71 27.03
C ALA A 11 -18.33 -17.63 25.84
N ALA A 12 -19.18 -18.62 25.56
CA ALA A 12 -19.02 -19.49 24.39
C ALA A 12 -19.06 -18.70 23.08
N ARG A 13 -19.98 -17.74 22.96
CA ARG A 13 -20.10 -16.90 21.76
C ARG A 13 -18.91 -15.96 21.57
N LEU A 14 -18.37 -15.40 22.64
CA LEU A 14 -17.16 -14.57 22.59
C LEU A 14 -15.92 -15.38 22.21
N GLN A 15 -15.83 -16.63 22.67
CA GLN A 15 -14.75 -17.52 22.27
C GLN A 15 -14.86 -17.93 20.80
N GLU A 16 -16.07 -18.21 20.31
CA GLU A 16 -16.32 -18.45 18.88
C GLU A 16 -15.94 -17.24 18.01
N LEU A 17 -16.29 -16.03 18.45
CA LEU A 17 -15.93 -14.79 17.75
C LEU A 17 -14.42 -14.52 17.79
N ARG A 18 -13.76 -14.88 18.89
CA ARG A 18 -12.30 -14.79 19.01
C ARG A 18 -11.60 -15.82 18.11
N GLU A 19 -12.07 -17.06 18.09
CA GLU A 19 -11.55 -18.10 17.19
C GLU A 19 -11.81 -17.74 15.72
N GLN A 20 -12.93 -17.08 15.41
CA GLN A 20 -13.21 -16.50 14.09
C GLN A 20 -12.27 -15.31 13.77
N ALA A 21 -11.97 -14.43 14.73
CA ALA A 21 -11.01 -13.36 14.54
C ALA A 21 -9.57 -13.88 14.37
N GLU A 22 -9.18 -14.90 15.14
CA GLU A 22 -7.88 -15.58 15.05
C GLU A 22 -7.77 -16.46 13.78
N THR A 23 -8.87 -16.87 13.14
CA THR A 23 -8.86 -17.53 11.82
C THR A 23 -8.99 -16.56 10.64
N VAL A 24 -9.40 -15.32 10.86
CA VAL A 24 -9.34 -14.24 9.86
C VAL A 24 -7.91 -13.72 9.72
N GLU A 25 -7.07 -13.83 10.76
CA GLU A 25 -5.63 -13.67 10.64
C GLU A 25 -5.00 -14.93 10.00
N THR A 26 -4.32 -14.74 8.87
CA THR A 26 -3.57 -15.76 8.08
C THR A 26 -4.33 -16.60 7.06
N THR A 27 -5.36 -16.05 6.41
CA THR A 27 -5.31 -16.16 4.94
C THR A 27 -4.20 -15.20 4.52
N ALA A 28 -3.00 -15.71 4.29
CA ALA A 28 -1.95 -14.89 3.68
C ALA A 28 -2.56 -14.29 2.41
N MET A 29 -2.97 -13.01 2.46
CA MET A 29 -3.30 -12.29 1.25
C MET A 29 -2.10 -12.52 0.36
N MET A 30 -2.32 -13.11 -0.81
CA MET A 30 -1.27 -13.19 -1.81
C MET A 30 -0.67 -11.79 -1.90
N SER A 31 0.60 -11.65 -1.52
CA SER A 31 1.27 -10.35 -1.44
C SER A 31 1.07 -9.68 -2.79
N GLY A 32 0.21 -8.66 -2.83
CA GLY A 32 -0.19 -8.02 -4.07
C GLY A 32 0.99 -7.40 -4.80
N VAL A 33 0.73 -6.81 -5.97
CA VAL A 33 1.76 -5.99 -6.61
C VAL A 33 1.91 -4.71 -5.79
N ARG A 34 3.11 -4.44 -5.27
CA ARG A 34 3.36 -3.29 -4.39
C ARG A 34 4.09 -2.18 -5.12
N PHE A 35 3.52 -0.99 -5.11
CA PHE A 35 4.12 0.23 -5.64
C PHE A 35 4.51 1.15 -4.47
N ILE A 36 5.63 1.84 -4.61
CA ILE A 36 6.17 2.70 -3.55
C ILE A 36 6.27 4.14 -4.04
N VAL A 37 5.91 5.08 -3.17
CA VAL A 37 6.21 6.51 -3.35
C VAL A 37 6.86 7.03 -2.08
N ALA A 38 8.11 7.47 -2.15
CA ALA A 38 8.77 8.12 -1.02
C ALA A 38 8.24 9.55 -0.84
N THR A 39 7.98 9.93 0.41
CA THR A 39 7.45 11.23 0.78
C THR A 39 7.87 11.62 2.20
N ASP A 40 8.03 12.92 2.43
CA ASP A 40 8.10 13.56 3.74
C ASP A 40 6.89 14.50 3.97
N TRP A 41 5.89 14.41 3.08
CA TRP A 41 4.68 15.23 2.99
C TRP A 41 4.89 16.71 2.65
N SER A 42 6.13 17.19 2.58
CA SER A 42 6.43 18.59 2.22
C SER A 42 6.02 18.91 0.78
N GLU A 43 6.17 17.92 -0.11
CA GLU A 43 5.79 17.98 -1.52
C GLU A 43 4.80 16.87 -1.90
N ALA A 44 3.53 17.05 -1.49
CA ALA A 44 2.45 16.08 -1.75
C ALA A 44 2.04 15.93 -3.23
N SER A 45 2.64 16.68 -4.16
CA SER A 45 2.28 16.68 -5.58
C SER A 45 2.54 15.32 -6.24
N THR A 46 3.70 14.71 -5.97
CA THR A 46 4.09 13.37 -6.45
C THR A 46 3.16 12.30 -5.90
N VAL A 47 2.87 12.38 -4.61
CA VAL A 47 1.97 11.47 -3.90
C VAL A 47 0.58 11.53 -4.52
N LEU A 48 0.02 12.73 -4.68
CA LEU A 48 -1.30 12.95 -5.25
C LEU A 48 -1.39 12.52 -6.72
N ALA A 49 -0.39 12.84 -7.53
CA ALA A 49 -0.37 12.45 -8.94
C ALA A 49 -0.36 10.91 -9.08
N THR A 50 0.46 10.24 -8.27
CA THR A 50 0.55 8.78 -8.26
C THR A 50 -0.74 8.14 -7.74
N LEU A 51 -1.29 8.65 -6.63
CA LEU A 51 -2.53 8.17 -6.04
C LEU A 51 -3.70 8.28 -7.02
N ARG A 52 -3.82 9.39 -7.74
CA ARG A 52 -4.86 9.57 -8.76
C ARG A 52 -4.72 8.59 -9.92
N ALA A 53 -3.51 8.37 -10.40
CA ALA A 53 -3.26 7.39 -11.45
C ALA A 53 -3.58 5.97 -10.97
N TYR A 54 -3.14 5.62 -9.75
CA TYR A 54 -3.41 4.34 -9.12
C TYR A 54 -4.92 4.06 -8.99
N ALA A 55 -5.68 5.01 -8.44
CA ALA A 55 -7.14 4.89 -8.29
C ALA A 55 -7.89 4.83 -9.63
N ALA A 56 -7.33 5.42 -10.69
CA ALA A 56 -7.91 5.35 -12.03
C ALA A 56 -7.62 4.02 -12.75
N VAL A 57 -6.53 3.35 -12.39
CA VAL A 57 -6.05 2.12 -13.06
C VAL A 57 -6.58 0.86 -12.39
N PHE A 58 -6.65 0.85 -11.05
CA PHE A 58 -7.01 -0.34 -10.28
C PHE A 58 -8.36 -0.17 -9.58
N PRO A 59 -9.28 -1.15 -9.69
CA PRO A 59 -10.48 -1.18 -8.86
C PRO A 59 -10.12 -1.46 -7.40
N GLU A 60 -11.00 -1.08 -6.47
CA GLU A 60 -10.87 -1.25 -5.01
C GLU A 60 -10.35 -2.64 -4.60
N GLU A 61 -10.85 -3.70 -5.24
CA GLU A 61 -10.55 -5.08 -4.84
C GLU A 61 -9.36 -5.70 -5.56
N ALA A 62 -8.61 -4.89 -6.31
CA ALA A 62 -7.43 -5.38 -6.99
C ALA A 62 -6.35 -5.80 -5.97
N PRO A 63 -5.65 -6.93 -6.19
CA PRO A 63 -4.57 -7.40 -5.33
C PRO A 63 -3.28 -6.58 -5.56
N VAL A 64 -3.35 -5.29 -5.27
CA VAL A 64 -2.29 -4.30 -5.40
C VAL A 64 -2.26 -3.39 -4.19
N GLU A 65 -1.10 -2.82 -3.93
CA GLU A 65 -0.87 -1.90 -2.82
C GLU A 65 -0.09 -0.68 -3.31
N LEU A 66 -0.56 0.52 -2.95
CA LEU A 66 0.23 1.74 -3.04
C LEU A 66 0.74 2.11 -1.64
N CYS A 67 2.04 2.01 -1.44
CA CYS A 67 2.70 2.34 -0.18
C CYS A 67 3.35 3.72 -0.24
N PHE A 68 2.94 4.61 0.66
CA PHE A 68 3.65 5.85 0.95
C PHE A 68 4.77 5.55 1.95
N ALA A 69 6.00 5.62 1.46
CA ALA A 69 7.17 5.39 2.28
C ALA A 69 7.58 6.72 2.94
N VAL A 70 7.79 6.72 4.25
CA VAL A 70 8.19 7.90 5.05
C VAL A 70 9.53 7.66 5.75
N PRO A 71 10.34 8.70 6.01
CA PRO A 71 11.70 8.54 6.56
C PRO A 71 11.75 8.08 8.02
N HIS A 72 10.61 8.02 8.69
CA HIS A 72 10.47 7.72 10.11
C HIS A 72 9.44 6.61 10.33
N GLU A 73 9.27 6.18 11.57
CA GLU A 73 8.17 5.29 11.91
C GLU A 73 6.83 6.03 11.73
N PRO A 74 5.88 5.50 10.94
CA PRO A 74 4.62 6.18 10.69
C PRO A 74 3.88 6.51 11.97
N GLY A 75 3.40 7.74 12.08
CA GLY A 75 2.53 8.21 13.15
C GLY A 75 1.17 8.68 12.65
N GLU A 76 0.35 9.15 13.58
CA GLU A 76 -1.01 9.65 13.33
C GLU A 76 -1.04 10.76 12.26
N ALA A 77 -0.01 11.61 12.20
CA ALA A 77 0.08 12.67 11.21
C ALA A 77 0.27 12.15 9.78
N ASP A 78 1.04 11.08 9.59
CA ASP A 78 1.24 10.47 8.27
C ASP A 78 -0.03 9.77 7.80
N GLU A 79 -0.73 9.09 8.71
CA GLU A 79 -2.03 8.47 8.45
C GLU A 79 -3.10 9.51 8.09
N GLU A 80 -3.17 10.62 8.83
CA GLU A 80 -4.08 11.73 8.53
C GLU A 80 -3.77 12.34 7.17
N CYS A 81 -2.49 12.56 6.85
CA CYS A 81 -2.07 13.08 5.54
C CYS A 81 -2.48 12.14 4.40
N ALA A 82 -2.24 10.83 4.55
CA ALA A 82 -2.70 9.83 3.58
C ALA A 82 -4.24 9.84 3.44
N GLY A 83 -4.96 9.91 4.55
CA GLY A 83 -6.42 9.97 4.61
C GLY A 83 -6.98 11.17 3.83
N ILE A 84 -6.47 12.38 4.08
CA ILE A 84 -6.88 13.61 3.39
C ILE A 84 -6.67 13.49 1.86
N LEU A 85 -5.56 12.90 1.43
CA LEU A 85 -5.27 12.71 0.01
C LEU A 85 -6.24 11.71 -0.64
N ILE A 86 -6.60 10.64 0.06
CA ILE A 86 -7.59 9.65 -0.38
C ILE A 86 -8.98 10.28 -0.46
N GLU A 87 -9.40 11.06 0.55
CA GLU A 87 -10.65 11.81 0.52
C GLU A 87 -10.73 12.78 -0.67
N GLY A 88 -9.59 13.36 -1.05
CA GLY A 88 -9.43 14.23 -2.22
C GLY A 88 -9.68 13.55 -3.58
N LEU A 89 -9.93 12.24 -3.64
CA LEU A 89 -10.28 11.49 -4.84
C LEU A 89 -11.77 11.60 -5.24
N ASN A 90 -12.56 12.43 -4.54
CA ASN A 90 -13.96 12.76 -4.87
C ASN A 90 -14.86 11.52 -5.04
N GLY A 91 -14.73 10.53 -4.14
CA GLY A 91 -15.57 9.33 -4.11
C GLY A 91 -15.04 8.14 -4.90
N SER A 92 -13.83 8.23 -5.49
CA SER A 92 -13.13 7.03 -5.96
C SER A 92 -12.47 6.35 -4.77
N VAL A 93 -12.81 5.07 -4.53
CA VAL A 93 -12.17 4.25 -3.50
C VAL A 93 -11.01 3.51 -4.16
N PRO A 94 -9.74 3.84 -3.80
CA PRO A 94 -8.60 3.15 -4.37
C PRO A 94 -8.52 1.73 -3.82
N ALA A 95 -7.76 0.87 -4.51
CA ALA A 95 -7.24 -0.34 -3.89
C ALA A 95 -6.36 -0.02 -2.68
N SER A 96 -5.85 -1.04 -1.99
CA SER A 96 -5.09 -0.90 -0.74
C SER A 96 -4.05 0.23 -0.81
N VAL A 97 -4.10 1.13 0.17
CA VAL A 97 -3.10 2.20 0.40
C VAL A 97 -2.55 2.03 1.81
N SER A 98 -1.23 2.12 1.95
CA SER A 98 -0.54 1.99 3.24
C SER A 98 0.49 3.10 3.43
N VAL A 99 0.88 3.32 4.68
CA VAL A 99 2.03 4.14 5.04
C VAL A 99 3.02 3.25 5.79
N ALA A 100 4.30 3.30 5.43
CA ALA A 100 5.34 2.48 6.06
C ALA A 100 6.67 3.22 6.13
N SER A 101 7.55 2.84 7.07
CA SER A 101 8.86 3.47 7.18
C SER A 101 9.79 3.06 6.04
N PHE A 102 10.79 3.89 5.73
CA PHE A 102 11.86 3.53 4.79
C PHE A 102 12.57 2.23 5.18
N GLU A 103 12.74 2.00 6.49
CA GLU A 103 13.36 0.80 7.01
C GLU A 103 12.54 -0.45 6.64
N GLU A 104 11.23 -0.42 6.83
CA GLU A 104 10.34 -1.54 6.50
C GLU A 104 10.24 -1.77 4.98
N VAL A 105 10.04 -0.68 4.24
CA VAL A 105 9.84 -0.72 2.79
C VAL A 105 11.06 -1.28 2.07
N SER A 106 12.28 -0.96 2.54
CA SER A 106 13.53 -1.47 1.95
C SER A 106 13.74 -2.99 2.12
N LYS A 107 12.95 -3.65 2.97
CA LYS A 107 13.07 -5.09 3.27
C LYS A 107 11.99 -5.93 2.59
N ALA A 108 10.98 -5.30 1.99
CA ALA A 108 9.81 -5.97 1.44
C ALA A 108 9.82 -5.94 -0.10
N PRO A 109 9.41 -7.03 -0.79
CA PRO A 109 9.28 -7.03 -2.24
C PRO A 109 8.38 -5.90 -2.76
N TYR A 110 8.79 -5.29 -3.85
CA TYR A 110 8.05 -4.24 -4.53
C TYR A 110 8.25 -4.33 -6.05
N ASP A 111 7.36 -3.72 -6.81
CA ASP A 111 7.40 -3.72 -8.27
C ASP A 111 8.09 -2.48 -8.84
N SER A 112 7.60 -1.30 -8.47
CA SER A 112 8.16 -0.02 -8.91
C SER A 112 8.08 1.02 -7.80
N ALA A 113 9.03 1.95 -7.79
CA ALA A 113 9.16 2.97 -6.76
C ALA A 113 9.51 4.34 -7.37
N VAL A 114 8.87 5.38 -6.86
CA VAL A 114 9.25 6.78 -7.08
C VAL A 114 9.93 7.29 -5.82
N VAL A 115 11.15 7.79 -5.96
CA VAL A 115 11.92 8.41 -4.86
C VAL A 115 12.46 9.73 -5.40
N PRO A 116 11.84 10.87 -5.06
CA PRO A 116 12.24 12.17 -5.58
C PRO A 116 13.71 12.50 -5.26
N THR A 117 14.49 12.92 -6.26
CA THR A 117 15.93 13.23 -6.08
C THR A 117 16.24 14.74 -6.16
N GLY A 118 15.20 15.58 -6.10
CA GLY A 118 15.30 17.03 -6.32
C GLY A 118 15.45 17.47 -7.79
N ASP A 119 15.66 16.53 -8.73
CA ASP A 119 15.63 16.80 -10.18
C ASP A 119 14.21 16.61 -10.73
N THR A 120 13.57 17.72 -11.12
CA THR A 120 12.20 17.72 -11.63
C THR A 120 12.04 16.89 -12.92
N SER A 121 13.06 16.85 -13.79
CA SER A 121 12.98 16.09 -15.05
C SER A 121 13.02 14.58 -14.79
N LEU A 122 13.87 14.16 -13.84
CA LEU A 122 13.92 12.78 -13.38
C LEU A 122 12.62 12.40 -12.67
N LEU A 123 12.10 13.25 -11.79
CA LEU A 123 10.84 13.01 -11.09
C LEU A 123 9.66 12.77 -12.05
N ILE A 124 9.50 13.62 -13.08
CA ILE A 124 8.45 13.43 -14.10
C ILE A 124 8.62 12.09 -14.83
N THR A 125 9.87 11.74 -15.15
CA THR A 125 10.20 10.48 -15.81
C THR A 125 9.86 9.28 -14.94
N GLU A 126 10.17 9.34 -13.65
CA GLU A 126 9.87 8.28 -12.69
C GLU A 126 8.37 8.09 -12.46
N VAL A 127 7.64 9.18 -12.24
CA VAL A 127 6.19 9.15 -12.10
C VAL A 127 5.55 8.59 -13.37
N GLY A 128 5.96 9.06 -14.56
CA GLY A 128 5.47 8.53 -15.83
C GLY A 128 5.80 7.05 -16.04
N GLY A 129 6.99 6.62 -15.63
CA GLY A 129 7.40 5.21 -15.67
C GLY A 129 6.57 4.33 -14.75
N LEU A 130 6.32 4.79 -13.52
CA LEU A 130 5.49 4.09 -12.55
C LEU A 130 4.02 3.99 -13.02
N ILE A 131 3.44 5.06 -13.55
CA ILE A 131 2.07 5.03 -14.12
C ILE A 131 1.98 4.05 -15.30
N THR A 132 2.98 4.06 -16.19
CA THR A 132 3.04 3.10 -17.31
C THR A 132 3.07 1.67 -16.79
N ARG A 133 3.89 1.41 -15.76
CA ARG A 133 4.00 0.10 -15.13
C ARG A 133 2.69 -0.33 -14.45
N MET A 134 1.98 0.58 -13.78
CA MET A 134 0.65 0.30 -13.23
C MET A 134 -0.32 -0.17 -14.32
N PHE A 135 -0.33 0.50 -15.48
CA PHE A 135 -1.15 0.11 -16.63
C PHE A 135 -0.75 -1.26 -17.20
N ASP A 136 0.54 -1.58 -17.26
CA ASP A 136 1.01 -2.89 -17.71
C ASP A 136 0.59 -4.00 -16.76
N ILE A 137 0.70 -3.75 -15.45
CA ILE A 137 0.26 -4.67 -14.39
C ILE A 137 -1.24 -4.90 -14.47
N SER A 138 -2.06 -3.84 -14.58
CA SER A 138 -3.52 -3.99 -14.64
C SER A 138 -3.99 -4.79 -15.85
N ARG A 139 -3.33 -4.64 -17.00
CA ARG A 139 -3.63 -5.40 -18.22
C ARG A 139 -3.19 -6.86 -18.18
N SER A 140 -2.16 -7.14 -17.38
CA SER A 140 -1.56 -8.48 -17.27
C SER A 140 -2.09 -9.25 -16.06
N MET A 141 -2.91 -8.62 -15.23
CA MET A 141 -3.49 -9.21 -14.04
C MET A 141 -4.62 -10.17 -14.43
N PRO A 142 -4.61 -11.42 -13.93
CA PRO A 142 -5.72 -12.33 -14.09
C PRO A 142 -7.00 -11.74 -13.50
N THR A 143 -8.12 -11.91 -14.20
CA THR A 143 -9.45 -11.42 -13.76
C THR A 143 -9.95 -12.06 -12.48
N ASP A 144 -9.42 -13.24 -12.12
CA ASP A 144 -9.73 -13.95 -10.89
C ASP A 144 -8.77 -13.62 -9.73
N GLY A 145 -7.76 -12.77 -9.97
CA GLY A 145 -6.75 -12.40 -8.97
C GLY A 145 -5.90 -13.57 -8.47
N SER A 146 -5.96 -14.74 -9.12
CA SER A 146 -5.38 -16.00 -8.62
C SER A 146 -3.85 -16.05 -8.66
N SER A 147 -3.22 -15.15 -9.40
CA SER A 147 -1.77 -15.07 -9.54
C SER A 147 -1.30 -13.66 -9.87
N LEU A 148 -0.05 -13.35 -9.51
CA LEU A 148 0.59 -12.09 -9.89
C LEU A 148 1.01 -12.14 -11.37
N PRO A 149 1.02 -11.00 -12.07
CA PRO A 149 1.60 -10.90 -13.40
C PRO A 149 3.05 -11.39 -13.43
N SER A 150 3.45 -12.02 -14.54
CA SER A 150 4.84 -12.44 -14.73
C SER A 150 5.77 -11.23 -14.67
N GLY A 151 6.80 -11.31 -13.81
CA GLY A 151 7.74 -10.21 -13.59
C GLY A 151 7.23 -9.10 -12.66
N ALA A 152 6.11 -9.32 -11.96
CA ALA A 152 5.70 -8.46 -10.86
C ALA A 152 6.65 -8.58 -9.66
N ASN A 153 6.72 -7.52 -8.85
CA ASN A 153 7.52 -7.45 -7.63
C ASN A 153 9.02 -7.75 -7.86
N LYS A 154 9.58 -7.22 -8.94
CA LYS A 154 11.00 -7.37 -9.35
C LYS A 154 11.83 -6.11 -9.15
N GLY A 155 11.38 -5.20 -8.31
CA GLY A 155 12.14 -4.01 -7.93
C GLY A 155 13.48 -4.37 -7.29
N ASP A 156 14.49 -3.53 -7.52
CA ASP A 156 15.83 -3.68 -6.96
C ASP A 156 15.88 -3.09 -5.55
N LEU A 157 15.87 -3.95 -4.53
CA LEU A 157 15.85 -3.55 -3.12
C LEU A 157 17.11 -2.78 -2.70
N ASP A 158 18.28 -3.15 -3.22
CA ASP A 158 19.54 -2.47 -2.88
C ASP A 158 19.55 -1.06 -3.47
N ALA A 159 19.08 -0.92 -4.72
CA ALA A 159 18.92 0.39 -5.35
C ALA A 159 17.86 1.24 -4.65
N LEU A 160 16.72 0.65 -4.26
CA LEU A 160 15.68 1.35 -3.50
C LEU A 160 16.22 1.88 -2.18
N LYS A 161 16.87 1.00 -1.38
CA LYS A 161 17.43 1.38 -0.09
C LYS A 161 18.38 2.57 -0.21
N LYS A 162 19.31 2.51 -1.18
CA LYS A 162 20.25 3.60 -1.44
C LYS A 162 19.52 4.92 -1.75
N ARG A 163 18.49 4.88 -2.60
CA ARG A 163 17.72 6.08 -2.97
C ARG A 163 16.94 6.66 -1.79
N LEU A 164 16.37 5.81 -0.93
CA LEU A 164 15.66 6.25 0.28
C LEU A 164 16.62 6.91 1.27
N GLU A 165 17.83 6.36 1.43
CA GLU A 165 18.89 6.98 2.25
C GLU A 165 19.26 8.38 1.71
N GLU A 166 19.44 8.52 0.39
CA GLU A 166 19.73 9.80 -0.29
C GLU A 166 18.58 10.82 -0.16
N PHE A 167 17.32 10.38 -0.15
CA PHE A 167 16.15 11.24 0.06
C PHE A 167 16.13 11.86 1.46
N SER A 168 16.56 11.11 2.47
CA SER A 168 16.52 11.52 3.89
C SER A 168 17.75 12.31 4.37
N ALA A 169 18.77 12.46 3.53
CA ALA A 169 20.07 13.07 3.88
C ALA A 169 20.09 14.58 3.68
#